data_AF-A0A4Q3BVL1-F1
#
_entry.id   AF-A0A4Q3BVL1-F1
#
_cell.length_a   1.000
_cell.length_b   1.000
_cell.length_c   1.000
_cell.angle_alpha   90.00
_cell.angle_beta   90.00
_cell.angle_gamma   90.00
#
_symmetry.space_group_name_H-M   'P 1'
#
loop_
_entity.id
_entity.type
_entity.pdbx_description
1 polymer ?
#
loop_
_entity_poly.entity_id
_entity_poly.type
_entity_poly.pdbx_seq_one_letter_code
_entity_poly.pdbx_strand_id
1 'polypeptide(L)'
;MNKYVLTVAAFAMALCANAQQHAPLTAQDYERAERFLSFNTSPLVDRANVFTRWLPNGKLTYSVSTPNGTEFVLVDPVKKSRTVAFDAKKLAAAVKKLKVGDPRDEATSIGPVIDEASAKRIDG
;
A
#
# COMPACT_ATOMS: atom_id res chain seq x y z
N MET A 1 -53.75 8.01 40.04
CA MET A 1 -52.31 7.79 39.74
C MET A 1 -51.97 7.75 38.25
N ASN A 2 -52.92 7.46 37.34
CA ASN A 2 -52.64 7.29 35.90
C ASN A 2 -52.17 8.56 35.13
N LYS A 3 -52.50 9.76 35.62
CA LYS A 3 -52.14 11.01 34.94
C LYS A 3 -50.62 11.27 34.84
N TYR A 4 -49.86 10.87 35.86
CA TYR A 4 -48.41 11.04 35.87
C TYR A 4 -47.68 10.00 35.02
N VAL A 5 -48.24 8.78 34.91
CA VAL A 5 -47.69 7.70 34.08
C VAL A 5 -47.81 8.05 32.60
N LEU A 6 -48.95 8.61 32.17
CA LEU A 6 -49.17 9.09 30.80
C LEU A 6 -48.22 10.23 30.41
N THR A 7 -47.95 11.18 31.31
CA THR A 7 -47.01 12.27 31.05
C THR A 7 -45.57 11.80 30.94
N VAL A 8 -45.15 10.84 31.76
CA VAL A 8 -43.78 10.28 31.70
C VAL A 8 -43.58 9.47 30.43
N ALA A 9 -44.57 8.66 30.03
CA ALA A 9 -44.51 7.90 28.79
C ALA A 9 -44.44 8.81 27.55
N ALA A 10 -45.24 9.89 27.52
CA ALA A 10 -45.19 10.89 26.45
C ALA A 10 -43.83 11.61 26.38
N PHE A 11 -43.25 11.95 27.53
CA PHE A 11 -41.94 12.58 27.59
C PHE A 11 -40.81 11.64 27.13
N ALA A 12 -40.86 10.36 27.50
CA ALA A 12 -39.91 9.35 27.03
C ALA A 12 -40.01 9.14 25.51
N MET A 13 -41.22 9.10 24.95
CA MET A 13 -41.43 9.02 23.50
C MET A 13 -40.88 10.24 22.75
N ALA A 14 -41.03 11.44 23.30
CA ALA A 14 -40.50 12.67 22.71
C ALA A 14 -38.96 12.69 22.69
N LEU A 15 -38.31 12.17 23.75
CA LEU A 15 -36.85 12.04 23.79
C LEU A 15 -36.34 11.02 22.78
N CYS A 16 -37.02 9.87 22.65
CA CYS A 16 -36.68 8.87 21.65
C CYS A 16 -36.84 9.39 20.21
N ALA A 17 -37.87 10.20 19.93
CA ALA A 17 -38.08 10.78 18.61
C ALA A 17 -37.01 11.82 18.23
N ASN A 18 -36.55 12.65 19.18
CA ASN A 18 -35.45 13.59 18.94
C ASN A 18 -34.11 12.87 18.76
N ALA A 19 -33.88 11.75 19.43
CA ALA A 19 -32.68 10.94 19.26
C ALA A 19 -32.60 10.25 17.88
N GLN A 20 -33.71 10.14 17.16
CA GLN A 20 -33.78 9.58 15.80
C GLN A 20 -33.51 10.62 14.71
N GLN A 21 -33.35 11.91 15.06
CA GLN A 21 -33.01 12.96 14.10
C GLN A 21 -31.51 12.93 13.78
N HIS A 22 -31.13 12.07 12.84
CA HIS A 22 -29.81 12.17 12.24
C HIS A 22 -29.82 13.31 11.21
N ALA A 23 -28.82 14.20 11.30
CA ALA A 23 -28.58 15.17 10.24
C ALA A 23 -28.40 14.42 8.91
N PRO A 24 -29.02 14.88 7.81
CA PRO A 24 -28.84 14.24 6.52
C PRO A 24 -27.37 14.30 6.12
N LEU A 25 -26.81 13.16 5.70
CA LEU A 25 -25.44 13.10 5.20
C LEU A 25 -25.30 14.01 3.99
N THR A 26 -24.32 14.91 4.04
CA THR A 26 -24.02 15.83 2.96
C THR A 26 -22.94 15.27 2.03
N ALA A 27 -22.80 15.82 0.83
CA ALA A 27 -21.71 15.44 -0.07
C ALA A 27 -20.32 15.63 0.57
N GLN A 28 -20.15 16.67 1.42
CA GLN A 28 -18.90 16.94 2.13
C GLN A 28 -18.54 15.84 3.14
N ASP A 29 -19.55 15.19 3.73
CA ASP A 29 -19.33 14.07 4.65
C ASP A 29 -18.80 12.85 3.90
N TYR A 30 -19.31 12.59 2.69
CA TYR A 30 -18.81 11.53 1.81
C TYR A 30 -17.39 11.82 1.31
N GLU A 31 -17.11 13.04 0.86
CA GLU A 31 -15.76 13.44 0.44
C GLU A 31 -14.74 13.27 1.57
N ARG A 32 -15.13 13.63 2.80
CA ARG A 32 -14.29 13.41 3.98
C ARG A 32 -14.07 11.93 4.24
N ALA A 33 -15.13 11.11 4.18
CA ALA A 33 -15.03 9.67 4.39
C ALA A 33 -14.15 9.00 3.33
N GLU A 34 -14.25 9.42 2.06
CA GLU A 34 -13.44 8.92 0.96
C GLU A 34 -11.94 9.08 1.21
N ARG A 35 -11.52 10.22 1.78
CA ARG A 35 -10.11 10.47 2.14
C ARG A 35 -9.55 9.46 3.14
N PHE A 36 -10.40 8.82 3.95
CA PHE A 36 -9.99 7.79 4.92
C PHE A 36 -10.06 6.37 4.38
N LEU A 37 -10.49 6.18 3.14
CA LEU A 37 -10.49 4.84 2.51
C LEU A 37 -9.06 4.32 2.34
N SER A 38 -8.93 3.00 2.31
CA SER A 38 -7.64 2.30 2.33
C SER A 38 -6.72 2.72 1.20
N PHE A 39 -7.24 3.04 0.01
CA PHE A 39 -6.41 3.47 -1.12
C PHE A 39 -5.70 4.80 -0.87
N ASN A 40 -6.29 5.71 -0.08
CA ASN A 40 -5.69 6.99 0.29
C ASN A 40 -4.74 6.87 1.48
N THR A 41 -5.02 5.93 2.39
CA THR A 41 -4.30 5.83 3.67
C THR A 41 -3.20 4.77 3.68
N SER A 42 -3.32 3.69 2.89
CA SER A 42 -2.31 2.62 2.82
C SER A 42 -0.90 3.12 2.46
N PRO A 43 -0.72 4.11 1.54
CA PRO A 43 0.61 4.64 1.25
C PRO A 43 1.27 5.38 2.42
N LEU A 44 0.49 5.81 3.42
CA LEU A 44 0.96 6.56 4.59
C LEU A 44 1.42 5.64 5.73
N VAL A 45 1.22 4.32 5.59
CA VAL A 45 1.59 3.35 6.63
C VAL A 45 2.80 2.55 6.18
N ASP A 46 3.95 2.92 6.75
CA ASP A 46 5.18 2.17 6.51
C ASP A 46 5.16 0.81 7.22
N ARG A 47 5.83 -0.15 6.60
CA ARG A 47 6.09 -1.49 7.15
C ARG A 47 4.85 -2.30 7.54
N ALA A 48 3.65 -1.93 7.08
CA ALA A 48 2.40 -2.60 7.43
C ALA A 48 2.20 -3.96 6.74
N ASN A 49 2.48 -4.03 5.43
CA ASN A 49 2.32 -5.25 4.66
C ASN A 49 3.68 -5.90 4.38
N VAL A 50 3.81 -7.16 4.76
CA VAL A 50 5.00 -7.97 4.53
C VAL A 50 4.60 -9.20 3.75
N PHE A 51 4.96 -9.23 2.46
CA PHE A 51 4.77 -10.41 1.62
C PHE A 51 6.01 -11.29 1.69
N THR A 52 5.87 -12.41 2.40
CA THR A 52 6.98 -13.35 2.61
C THR A 52 7.02 -14.44 1.54
N ARG A 53 8.23 -14.82 1.12
CA ARG A 53 8.50 -15.96 0.25
C ARG A 53 9.63 -16.81 0.83
N TRP A 54 9.41 -18.12 0.91
CA TRP A 54 10.47 -19.08 1.25
C TRP A 54 11.30 -19.43 0.02
N LEU A 55 12.62 -19.47 0.20
CA LEU A 55 13.58 -19.87 -0.82
C LEU A 55 13.93 -21.36 -0.64
N PRO A 56 14.30 -22.08 -1.72
CA PRO A 56 14.64 -23.51 -1.64
C PRO A 56 15.77 -23.84 -0.66
N ASN A 57 16.65 -22.88 -0.38
CA ASN A 57 17.75 -23.01 0.58
C ASN A 57 17.32 -22.79 2.05
N GLY A 58 16.02 -22.74 2.33
CA GLY A 58 15.47 -22.58 3.68
C GLY A 58 15.52 -21.14 4.23
N LYS A 59 15.86 -20.15 3.40
CA LYS A 59 15.84 -18.73 3.79
C LYS A 59 14.49 -18.10 3.48
N LEU A 60 14.12 -17.08 4.24
CA LEU A 60 12.89 -16.32 4.05
C LEU A 60 13.23 -14.95 3.46
N THR A 61 12.56 -14.53 2.40
CA THR A 61 12.68 -13.17 1.85
C THR A 61 11.35 -12.44 1.90
N TYR A 62 11.40 -11.13 2.10
CA TYR A 62 10.22 -10.27 2.02
C TYR A 62 10.60 -8.85 1.57
N SER A 63 9.63 -8.13 1.02
CA SER A 63 9.73 -6.69 0.79
C SER A 63 8.90 -5.92 1.81
N VAL A 64 9.35 -4.70 2.14
CA VAL A 64 8.67 -3.84 3.09
C VAL A 64 8.76 -2.38 2.63
N SER A 65 7.65 -1.64 2.69
CA SER A 65 7.66 -0.20 2.42
C SER A 65 8.30 0.55 3.58
N THR A 66 9.16 1.50 3.26
CA THR A 66 9.83 2.40 4.20
C THR A 66 9.75 3.83 3.67
N PRO A 67 10.00 4.86 4.51
CA PRO A 67 10.02 6.25 4.06
C PRO A 67 10.99 6.53 2.90
N ASN A 68 12.05 5.71 2.79
CA ASN A 68 13.08 5.84 1.77
C ASN A 68 12.83 4.95 0.54
N GLY A 69 11.67 4.28 0.46
CA GLY A 69 11.31 3.34 -0.59
C GLY A 69 11.18 1.90 -0.11
N THR A 70 11.21 0.94 -1.03
CA THR A 70 11.05 -0.49 -0.70
C THR A 70 12.37 -1.11 -0.28
N GLU A 71 12.40 -1.72 0.91
CA GLU A 71 13.52 -2.50 1.41
C GLU A 71 13.27 -4.00 1.15
N PHE A 72 14.27 -4.70 0.60
CA PHE A 72 14.24 -6.15 0.43
C PHE A 72 15.06 -6.80 1.54
N VAL A 73 14.43 -7.69 2.31
CA VAL A 73 15.03 -8.33 3.47
C VAL A 73 15.21 -9.82 3.21
N LEU A 74 16.32 -10.36 3.70
CA LEU A 74 16.62 -11.78 3.75
C LEU A 74 16.82 -12.19 5.20
N VAL A 75 16.10 -13.24 5.60
CA VAL A 75 16.16 -13.84 6.93
C VAL A 75 16.74 -15.24 6.81
N ASP A 76 17.75 -15.51 7.62
CA ASP A 76 18.33 -16.84 7.79
C ASP A 76 17.87 -17.39 9.15
N PRO A 77 16.93 -18.35 9.17
CA PRO A 77 16.38 -18.87 10.43
C PRO A 77 17.41 -19.70 11.22
N VAL A 78 18.36 -20.34 10.54
CA VAL A 78 19.40 -21.17 11.18
C VAL A 78 20.39 -20.27 11.92
N LYS A 79 20.84 -19.20 11.25
CA LYS A 79 21.75 -18.21 11.85
C LYS A 79 21.04 -17.16 12.71
N LYS A 80 19.70 -17.19 12.75
CA LYS A 80 18.84 -16.18 13.41
C LYS A 80 19.20 -14.75 12.99
N SER A 81 19.55 -14.56 11.72
CA SER A 81 20.00 -13.27 11.21
C SER A 81 18.98 -12.65 10.26
N ARG A 82 18.85 -11.32 10.33
CA ARG A 82 18.04 -10.51 9.43
C ARG A 82 18.92 -9.46 8.78
N THR A 83 19.03 -9.49 7.45
CA THR A 83 19.88 -8.57 6.69
C THR A 83 19.16 -8.04 5.46
N VAL A 84 19.64 -6.93 4.90
CA VAL A 84 19.22 -6.47 3.57
C VAL A 84 19.61 -7.55 2.56
N ALA A 85 18.71 -7.85 1.62
CA ALA A 85 18.89 -8.94 0.65
C ALA A 85 20.03 -8.66 -0.35
N PHE A 86 20.23 -7.39 -0.72
CA PHE A 86 21.30 -6.95 -1.63
C PHE A 86 21.63 -5.46 -1.46
N ASP A 87 22.78 -5.05 -1.97
CA ASP A 87 23.19 -3.63 -2.04
C ASP A 87 22.57 -2.97 -3.29
N ALA A 88 21.58 -2.10 -3.06
CA ALA A 88 20.88 -1.39 -4.12
C ALA A 88 21.78 -0.42 -4.89
N LYS A 89 22.79 0.20 -4.24
CA LYS A 89 23.72 1.12 -4.92
C LYS A 89 24.63 0.36 -5.86
N LYS A 90 25.14 -0.79 -5.40
CA LYS A 90 25.98 -1.67 -6.23
C LYS A 90 25.19 -2.22 -7.42
N LEU A 91 23.93 -2.60 -7.22
CA LEU A 91 23.05 -3.05 -8.30
C LEU A 91 22.81 -1.93 -9.32
N ALA A 92 22.43 -0.73 -8.87
CA ALA A 92 22.21 0.40 -9.75
C ALA A 92 23.46 0.76 -10.57
N ALA A 93 24.64 0.71 -9.95
CA ALA A 93 25.90 0.94 -10.64
C ALA A 93 26.21 -0.14 -11.69
N ALA A 94 25.86 -1.40 -11.43
CA ALA A 94 25.99 -2.48 -12.41
C ALA A 94 25.01 -2.32 -13.57
N VAL A 95 23.75 -1.99 -13.30
CA VAL A 95 22.72 -1.76 -14.33
C VAL A 95 23.10 -0.60 -15.25
N LYS A 96 23.64 0.49 -14.71
CA LYS A 96 24.12 1.64 -15.53
C LYS A 96 25.23 1.29 -16.53
N LYS A 97 25.95 0.18 -16.34
CA LYS A 97 26.99 -0.28 -17.27
C LYS A 97 26.43 -1.10 -18.42
N LEU A 98 25.18 -1.52 -18.35
CA LEU A 98 24.56 -2.32 -19.42
C LEU A 98 24.33 -1.42 -20.64
N LYS A 99 24.79 -1.88 -21.80
CA LYS A 99 24.59 -1.18 -23.07
C LYS A 99 23.21 -1.51 -23.61
N VAL A 100 22.38 -0.48 -23.79
CA VAL A 100 21.08 -0.58 -24.48
C VAL A 100 21.31 -0.18 -25.94
N GLY A 101 20.83 -0.96 -26.91
CA GLY A 101 21.11 -0.69 -28.32
C GLY A 101 20.55 -1.72 -29.31
N ASP A 102 21.12 -1.77 -30.51
CA ASP A 102 20.75 -2.75 -31.54
C ASP A 102 21.11 -4.16 -31.07
N PRO A 103 20.16 -5.13 -31.03
CA PRO A 103 20.43 -6.51 -30.63
C PRO A 103 21.41 -7.25 -31.53
N ARG A 104 21.72 -6.72 -32.72
CA ARG A 104 22.71 -7.29 -33.64
C ARG A 104 24.16 -6.99 -33.23
N ASP A 105 24.38 -5.99 -32.37
CA ASP A 105 25.69 -5.69 -31.81
C ASP A 105 25.95 -6.59 -30.59
N GLU A 106 27.03 -7.37 -30.61
CA GLU A 106 27.42 -8.27 -29.51
C GLU A 106 27.69 -7.53 -28.19
N ALA A 107 28.04 -6.24 -28.26
CA ALA A 107 28.24 -5.42 -27.07
C ALA A 107 26.92 -4.98 -26.42
N THR A 108 25.77 -5.14 -27.11
CA THR A 108 24.46 -4.77 -26.58
C THR A 108 23.98 -5.81 -25.57
N SER A 109 23.76 -5.36 -24.34
CA SER A 109 23.23 -6.21 -23.26
C SER A 109 21.70 -6.20 -23.20
N ILE A 110 21.07 -5.10 -23.63
CA ILE A 110 19.62 -4.90 -23.57
C ILE A 110 19.14 -4.41 -24.95
N GLY A 111 18.26 -5.17 -25.58
CA GLY A 111 17.63 -4.80 -26.85
C GLY A 111 16.49 -3.79 -26.70
N PRO A 112 15.91 -3.32 -27.82
CA PRO A 112 14.80 -2.38 -27.81
C PRO A 112 13.50 -3.06 -27.36
N VAL A 113 12.56 -2.23 -26.95
CA VAL A 113 11.18 -2.65 -26.67
C VAL A 113 10.50 -3.05 -28.00
N ILE A 114 9.47 -3.89 -27.92
CA ILE A 114 8.79 -4.46 -29.09
C ILE A 114 8.22 -3.40 -30.06
N ASP A 115 7.81 -2.24 -29.55
CA ASP A 115 7.26 -1.12 -30.32
C ASP A 115 7.43 0.22 -29.59
N GLU A 116 7.26 1.34 -30.31
CA GLU A 116 7.42 2.70 -29.78
C GLU A 116 6.33 3.10 -28.77
N ALA A 117 5.10 2.59 -28.92
CA ALA A 117 4.03 2.85 -27.95
C ALA A 117 4.34 2.19 -26.61
N SER A 118 4.96 1.01 -26.63
CA SER A 118 5.47 0.33 -25.45
C SER A 118 6.64 1.10 -24.80
N ALA A 119 7.54 1.69 -25.59
CA ALA A 119 8.58 2.57 -25.06
C ALA A 119 7.98 3.80 -24.35
N LYS A 120 7.03 4.50 -25.00
CA LYS A 120 6.32 5.66 -24.39
C LYS A 120 5.57 5.33 -23.11
N ARG A 121 5.05 4.11 -22.97
CA ARG A 121 4.40 3.66 -21.71
C ARG A 121 5.39 3.45 -20.56
N ILE A 122 6.63 3.10 -20.87
CA ILE A 122 7.68 2.85 -19.88
C ILE A 122 8.33 4.18 -19.45
N ASP A 123 8.56 5.08 -20.41
CA ASP A 123 9.19 6.39 -20.20
C ASP A 123 8.23 7.48 -19.70
N GLY A 124 6.94 7.13 -19.54
CA GLY A 124 5.80 8.02 -19.28
C GLY A 124 6.05 9.17 -18.30
#